data_AF-A0A085LQ09-F1
#
_entry.id   AF-A0A085LQ09-F1
#
_cell.length_a   1.000
_cell.length_b   1.000
_cell.length_c   1.000
_cell.angle_alpha   90.00
_cell.angle_beta   90.00
_cell.angle_gamma   90.00
#
_symmetry.space_group_name_H-M   'P 1'
#
loop_
_entity.id
_entity.type
_entity.pdbx_description
1 polymer ?
#
loop_
_entity_poly.entity_id
_entity_poly.type
_entity_poly.pdbx_seq_one_letter_code
_entity_poly.pdbx_strand_id
1 'polypeptide(L)'
;MRLGLVFLLIVLFYEVVSAEQHIGDRFIAGCSFQAMCEIQDSSSVNISSSIVLHLHPYVVVNPSTNPPTYRLKVNSTWRPYFIDRPEDLLGFQLNVTDKQTNESSCFTIRVENVSSFANGNRVSMLFWFWTADLFKYEHTYHVQLSSLPASTLGSIFVEQRMPDHPDALPVSSDNGLPCSVSGHRDAHRWVTAFRLVHKKPWQRAIDVEFIAAPPAYCFEAYELRLIHESKNIVQSAVVSADSLTWETMDNRFIAYGKYSFENVEPGNYRIG
;
A
#
# COMPACT_ATOMS: atom_id res chain seq x y z
N MET A 1 -4.30 -43.87 -25.18
CA MET A 1 -3.77 -42.95 -24.15
C MET A 1 -3.08 -41.78 -24.84
N ARG A 2 -3.75 -40.62 -24.93
CA ARG A 2 -3.15 -39.34 -25.31
C ARG A 2 -3.56 -38.37 -24.20
N LEU A 3 -2.61 -37.97 -23.37
CA LEU A 3 -2.81 -36.86 -22.43
C LEU A 3 -2.82 -35.57 -23.24
N GLY A 4 -3.95 -34.87 -23.21
CA GLY A 4 -4.06 -33.51 -23.71
C GLY A 4 -3.45 -32.53 -22.71
N LEU A 5 -2.60 -31.65 -23.20
CA LEU A 5 -2.29 -30.37 -22.55
C LEU A 5 -3.60 -29.59 -22.37
N VAL A 6 -3.84 -29.09 -21.16
CA VAL A 6 -4.72 -27.94 -20.94
C VAL A 6 -3.91 -26.90 -20.18
N PHE A 7 -3.52 -25.85 -20.89
CA PHE A 7 -3.13 -24.58 -20.26
C PHE A 7 -4.40 -23.96 -19.66
N LEU A 8 -4.34 -23.61 -18.37
CA LEU A 8 -5.30 -22.71 -17.77
C LEU A 8 -4.52 -21.56 -17.12
N LEU A 9 -4.33 -20.49 -17.89
CA LEU A 9 -3.99 -19.17 -17.38
C LEU A 9 -5.31 -18.48 -17.07
N ILE A 10 -5.64 -18.31 -15.79
CA ILE A 10 -6.66 -17.36 -15.34
C ILE A 10 -5.99 -16.47 -14.31
N VAL A 11 -5.60 -15.29 -14.77
CA VAL A 11 -5.42 -14.09 -13.95
C VAL A 11 -6.80 -13.73 -13.41
N LEU A 12 -6.91 -13.48 -12.11
CA LEU A 12 -7.88 -12.60 -11.41
C LEU A 12 -7.80 -12.94 -9.91
N PHE A 13 -7.02 -12.19 -9.14
CA PHE A 13 -7.18 -12.16 -7.69
C PHE A 13 -7.65 -10.77 -7.29
N TYR A 14 -8.94 -10.70 -6.94
CA TYR A 14 -9.64 -9.55 -6.42
C TYR A 14 -9.19 -9.19 -4.99
N GLU A 15 -9.48 -7.95 -4.64
CA GLU A 15 -9.10 -7.21 -3.44
C GLU A 15 -9.56 -7.90 -2.14
N VAL A 16 -8.70 -7.87 -1.11
CA VAL A 16 -9.13 -8.18 0.26
C VAL A 16 -9.59 -6.84 0.85
N VAL A 17 -10.73 -6.83 1.55
CA VAL A 17 -11.11 -5.72 2.43
C VAL A 17 -10.91 -6.25 3.84
N SER A 18 -9.90 -5.74 4.56
CA SER A 18 -9.69 -6.10 5.96
C SER A 18 -10.12 -4.93 6.83
N ALA A 19 -11.22 -5.12 7.57
CA ALA A 19 -11.51 -4.35 8.76
C ALA A 19 -10.86 -5.10 9.95
N GLU A 20 -9.55 -4.95 10.15
CA GLU A 20 -8.87 -5.60 11.27
C GLU A 20 -8.85 -4.68 12.49
N GLN A 21 -9.70 -4.97 13.47
CA GLN A 21 -9.46 -4.57 14.86
C GLN A 21 -9.53 -5.82 15.75
N HIS A 22 -8.37 -6.28 16.20
CA HIS A 22 -8.25 -7.39 17.14
C HIS A 22 -8.32 -6.87 18.58
N ILE A 23 -9.34 -7.30 19.33
CA ILE A 23 -9.34 -7.29 20.80
C ILE A 23 -9.80 -8.70 21.23
N GLY A 24 -8.85 -9.66 21.24
CA GLY A 24 -9.14 -11.08 21.43
C GLY A 24 -9.77 -11.77 20.21
N ASP A 25 -10.20 -13.04 20.36
CA ASP A 25 -10.72 -13.94 19.31
C ASP A 25 -12.11 -13.55 18.73
N ARG A 26 -12.52 -12.28 18.73
CA ARG A 26 -13.84 -11.85 18.23
C ARG A 26 -13.73 -10.91 17.03
N PHE A 27 -14.25 -11.37 15.89
CA PHE A 27 -14.45 -10.58 14.67
C PHE A 27 -15.53 -9.51 14.92
N ILE A 28 -15.18 -8.24 14.67
CA ILE A 28 -16.01 -7.09 15.01
C ILE A 28 -16.95 -6.67 13.86
N ALA A 29 -16.51 -6.83 12.61
CA ALA A 29 -17.32 -6.63 11.40
C ALA A 29 -16.69 -7.37 10.20
N GLY A 30 -17.51 -7.89 9.29
CA GLY A 30 -17.12 -8.38 7.97
C GLY A 30 -17.41 -7.35 6.88
N CYS A 31 -16.76 -7.46 5.73
CA CYS A 31 -17.07 -6.62 4.58
C CYS A 31 -17.17 -7.44 3.29
N SER A 32 -18.15 -7.13 2.46
CA SER A 32 -18.25 -7.63 1.09
C SER A 32 -18.13 -6.47 0.09
N PHE A 33 -17.65 -6.76 -1.12
CA PHE A 33 -17.23 -5.76 -2.08
C PHE A 33 -17.89 -5.97 -3.45
N GLN A 34 -18.29 -4.87 -4.09
CA GLN A 34 -18.80 -4.87 -5.45
C GLN A 34 -18.29 -3.65 -6.23
N ALA A 35 -17.73 -3.87 -7.42
CA ALA A 35 -17.28 -2.81 -8.33
C ALA A 35 -18.42 -2.19 -9.16
N MET A 36 -19.54 -1.86 -8.50
CA MET A 36 -20.68 -1.15 -9.09
C MET A 36 -21.34 -0.30 -8.01
N CYS A 37 -21.84 0.89 -8.37
CA CYS A 37 -22.66 1.70 -7.47
C CYS A 37 -24.02 1.03 -7.25
N GLU A 38 -24.51 1.04 -6.01
CA GLU A 38 -25.92 0.80 -5.74
C GLU A 38 -26.75 2.07 -5.98
N ILE A 39 -27.96 1.89 -6.52
CA ILE A 39 -28.95 2.96 -6.63
C ILE A 39 -29.59 3.09 -5.24
N GLN A 40 -29.41 4.24 -4.60
CA GLN A 40 -29.94 4.44 -3.25
C GLN A 40 -31.45 4.68 -3.26
N ASP A 41 -32.17 3.94 -2.43
CA ASP A 41 -33.53 4.28 -2.01
C ASP A 41 -33.49 5.44 -0.99
N SER A 42 -34.52 6.29 -1.01
CA SER A 42 -34.66 7.58 -0.31
C SER A 42 -34.50 7.61 1.22
N SER A 43 -34.12 6.50 1.87
CA SER A 43 -33.79 6.46 3.29
C SER A 43 -32.44 7.14 3.55
N SER A 44 -32.36 7.99 4.57
CA SER A 44 -31.09 8.59 5.03
C SER A 44 -30.88 8.27 6.51
N VAL A 45 -29.62 8.13 6.94
CA VAL A 45 -29.25 7.89 8.34
C VAL A 45 -28.35 9.00 8.81
N ASN A 46 -28.47 9.39 10.08
CA ASN A 46 -27.67 10.45 10.67
C ASN A 46 -26.30 9.89 11.09
N ILE A 47 -25.41 9.68 10.11
CA ILE A 47 -24.04 9.23 10.37
C ILE A 47 -23.16 10.48 10.55
N SER A 48 -22.60 10.64 11.75
CA SER A 48 -21.77 11.78 12.18
C SER A 48 -20.77 12.23 11.10
N SER A 49 -20.71 13.55 10.87
CA SER A 49 -19.99 14.27 9.80
C SER A 49 -18.46 14.25 9.88
N SER A 50 -17.86 13.37 10.66
CA SER A 50 -16.42 13.32 10.89
C SER A 50 -15.80 12.02 10.37
N ILE A 51 -16.35 11.50 9.27
CA ILE A 51 -15.61 10.53 8.47
C ILE A 51 -14.40 11.27 7.89
N VAL A 52 -13.19 10.75 8.10
CA VAL A 52 -11.97 11.30 7.50
C VAL A 52 -11.43 10.27 6.53
N LEU A 53 -11.33 10.62 5.24
CA LEU A 53 -10.76 9.80 4.19
C LEU A 53 -9.32 10.24 3.91
N HIS A 54 -8.42 9.27 3.83
CA HIS A 54 -7.03 9.48 3.45
C HIS A 54 -6.65 8.53 2.31
N LEU A 55 -5.88 9.04 1.34
CA LEU A 55 -5.22 8.22 0.33
C LEU A 55 -3.72 8.16 0.61
N HIS A 56 -3.20 6.95 0.66
CA HIS A 56 -1.80 6.64 0.94
C HIS A 56 -1.20 6.00 -0.31
N PRO A 57 -0.68 6.80 -1.25
CA PRO A 57 0.00 6.29 -2.42
C PRO A 57 1.43 5.88 -2.07
N TYR A 58 1.84 4.72 -2.59
CA TYR A 58 3.16 4.12 -2.45
C TYR A 58 3.70 3.73 -3.81
N VAL A 59 5.00 3.92 -3.99
CA VAL A 59 5.75 3.48 -5.16
C VAL A 59 6.49 2.21 -4.76
N VAL A 60 5.99 1.07 -5.25
CA VAL A 60 6.52 -0.25 -4.86
C VAL A 60 7.40 -0.80 -5.97
N VAL A 61 8.62 -1.18 -5.62
CA VAL A 61 9.53 -1.85 -6.54
C VAL A 61 9.08 -3.29 -6.79
N ASN A 62 9.07 -3.69 -8.06
CA ASN A 62 8.93 -5.06 -8.47
C ASN A 62 10.30 -5.61 -8.91
N PRO A 63 10.96 -6.44 -8.08
CA PRO A 63 12.29 -6.97 -8.38
C PRO A 63 12.27 -8.12 -9.40
N SER A 64 11.10 -8.65 -9.75
CA SER A 64 10.97 -9.82 -10.63
C SER A 64 11.15 -9.51 -12.12
N THR A 65 11.16 -8.23 -12.50
CA THR A 65 11.42 -7.80 -13.87
C THR A 65 12.87 -7.39 -14.06
N ASN A 66 13.38 -7.53 -15.28
CA ASN A 66 14.71 -7.08 -15.64
C ASN A 66 14.61 -6.10 -16.83
N PRO A 67 14.75 -4.78 -16.61
CA PRO A 67 15.09 -4.13 -15.34
C PRO A 67 13.88 -4.06 -14.39
N PRO A 68 14.08 -3.84 -13.09
CA PRO A 68 13.00 -3.61 -12.13
C PRO A 68 11.95 -2.60 -12.61
N THR A 69 10.70 -2.85 -12.27
CA THR A 69 9.55 -2.00 -12.61
C THR A 69 8.94 -1.41 -11.35
N TYR A 70 8.22 -0.31 -11.48
CA TYR A 70 7.62 0.39 -10.34
C TYR A 70 6.10 0.36 -10.45
N ARG A 71 5.43 -0.09 -9.39
CA ARG A 71 3.97 -0.13 -9.33
C ARG A 71 3.45 0.88 -8.33
N LEU A 72 2.50 1.69 -8.77
CA LEU A 72 1.74 2.56 -7.88
C LEU A 72 0.73 1.70 -7.12
N LYS A 73 0.77 1.75 -5.79
CA LYS A 73 -0.25 1.19 -4.91
C LYS A 73 -0.89 2.32 -4.12
N VAL A 74 -2.21 2.36 -4.04
CA VAL A 74 -2.91 3.39 -3.27
C VAL A 74 -3.83 2.72 -2.28
N ASN A 75 -3.58 2.95 -1.00
CA ASN A 75 -4.47 2.52 0.06
C ASN A 75 -5.38 3.68 0.43
N SER A 76 -6.68 3.46 0.37
CA SER A 76 -7.70 4.37 0.84
C SER A 76 -8.13 3.93 2.24
N THR A 77 -8.10 4.85 3.20
CA THR A 77 -8.48 4.55 4.57
C THR A 77 -9.47 5.56 5.10
N TRP A 78 -10.51 5.10 5.78
CA TRP A 78 -11.42 6.00 6.48
C TRP A 78 -11.84 5.46 7.84
N ARG A 79 -12.17 6.39 8.75
CA ARG A 79 -12.74 6.09 10.06
C ARG A 79 -14.05 6.84 10.23
N PRO A 80 -15.19 6.17 10.40
CA PRO A 80 -16.39 6.83 10.91
C PRO A 80 -16.18 7.17 12.39
N TYR A 81 -16.46 8.41 12.78
CA TYR A 81 -16.20 8.89 14.13
C TYR A 81 -17.19 8.33 15.15
N PHE A 82 -18.49 8.31 14.82
CA PHE A 82 -19.55 7.70 15.63
C PHE A 82 -20.64 7.12 14.74
N ILE A 83 -21.14 5.96 15.14
CA ILE A 83 -22.40 5.43 14.63
C ILE A 83 -23.26 5.17 15.86
N ASP A 84 -24.27 6.01 16.09
CA ASP A 84 -25.18 5.88 17.24
C ASP A 84 -26.01 4.60 17.14
N ARG A 85 -26.20 4.10 15.90
CA ARG A 85 -26.84 2.84 15.53
C ARG A 85 -25.99 2.12 14.49
N PRO A 86 -24.92 1.41 14.90
CA PRO A 86 -24.03 0.72 13.98
C PRO A 86 -24.76 -0.30 13.09
N GLU A 87 -25.88 -0.84 13.57
CA GLU A 87 -26.82 -1.66 12.80
C GLU A 87 -27.48 -0.96 11.59
N ASP A 88 -27.55 0.38 11.59
CA ASP A 88 -28.13 1.16 10.49
C ASP A 88 -27.11 1.45 9.37
N LEU A 89 -25.81 1.23 9.63
CA LEU A 89 -24.76 1.37 8.61
C LEU A 89 -24.66 0.08 7.80
N LEU A 90 -25.16 0.12 6.57
CA LEU A 90 -25.11 -1.00 5.64
C LEU A 90 -23.78 -1.06 4.86
N GLY A 91 -23.07 0.06 4.76
CA GLY A 91 -21.90 0.12 3.90
C GLY A 91 -21.36 1.52 3.61
N PHE A 92 -20.48 1.56 2.63
CA PHE A 92 -19.92 2.77 2.04
C PHE A 92 -19.89 2.64 0.53
N GLN A 93 -19.97 3.77 -0.14
CA GLN A 93 -19.80 3.90 -1.57
C GLN A 93 -18.62 4.82 -1.84
N LEU A 94 -17.65 4.34 -2.59
CA LEU A 94 -16.46 5.07 -2.99
C LEU A 94 -16.53 5.34 -4.49
N ASN A 95 -16.53 6.62 -4.86
CA ASN A 95 -16.48 7.07 -6.25
C ASN A 95 -15.13 7.72 -6.52
N VAL A 96 -14.37 7.15 -7.46
CA VAL A 96 -13.03 7.60 -7.85
C VAL A 96 -13.11 8.17 -9.24
N THR A 97 -12.86 9.47 -9.39
CA THR A 97 -12.84 10.16 -10.69
C THR A 97 -11.43 10.62 -11.02
N ASP A 98 -10.91 10.16 -12.16
CA ASP A 98 -9.67 10.67 -12.76
C ASP A 98 -9.95 12.04 -13.38
N LYS A 99 -9.26 13.10 -12.92
CA LYS A 99 -9.51 14.46 -13.41
C LYS A 99 -8.92 14.73 -14.79
N GLN A 100 -7.95 13.93 -15.23
CA GLN A 100 -7.32 14.05 -16.53
C GLN A 100 -8.16 13.37 -17.62
N THR A 101 -8.65 12.15 -17.37
CA THR A 101 -9.45 11.40 -18.36
C THR A 101 -10.95 11.58 -18.18
N ASN A 102 -11.39 12.11 -17.04
CA ASN A 102 -12.79 12.18 -16.61
C ASN A 102 -13.47 10.80 -16.51
N GLU A 103 -12.69 9.73 -16.44
CA GLU A 103 -13.17 8.38 -16.16
C GLU A 103 -13.54 8.27 -14.67
N SER A 104 -14.67 7.61 -14.38
CA SER A 104 -15.12 7.36 -13.01
C SER A 104 -15.26 5.86 -12.76
N SER A 105 -14.83 5.44 -11.59
CA SER A 105 -14.98 4.08 -11.07
C SER A 105 -15.70 4.14 -9.74
N CYS A 106 -16.65 3.24 -9.55
CA CYS A 106 -17.47 3.22 -8.35
C CYS A 106 -17.42 1.86 -7.67
N PHE A 107 -17.30 1.91 -6.36
CA PHE A 107 -17.16 0.75 -5.50
C PHE A 107 -18.16 0.83 -4.36
N THR A 108 -18.83 -0.29 -4.10
CA THR A 108 -19.72 -0.45 -2.95
C THR A 108 -19.07 -1.44 -1.99
N ILE A 109 -18.86 -0.99 -0.75
CA ILE A 109 -18.37 -1.79 0.36
C ILE A 109 -19.55 -2.01 1.31
N ARG A 110 -20.05 -3.23 1.39
CA ARG A 110 -21.10 -3.59 2.36
C ARG A 110 -20.45 -4.01 3.66
N VAL A 111 -20.99 -3.53 4.77
CA VAL A 111 -20.56 -3.93 6.11
C VAL A 111 -21.56 -4.95 6.63
N GLU A 112 -21.06 -6.13 6.98
CA GLU A 112 -21.86 -7.25 7.47
C GLU A 112 -21.47 -7.58 8.91
N ASN A 113 -22.43 -8.11 9.69
CA ASN A 113 -22.20 -8.61 11.04
C ASN A 113 -21.53 -7.60 11.99
N VAL A 114 -22.03 -6.36 12.03
CA VAL A 114 -21.57 -5.38 13.02
C VAL A 114 -22.05 -5.83 14.40
N SER A 115 -21.14 -6.39 15.20
CA SER A 115 -21.47 -6.80 16.56
C SER A 115 -21.59 -5.56 17.46
N SER A 116 -22.78 -5.33 18.02
CA SER A 116 -22.98 -4.31 19.04
C SER A 116 -22.33 -4.76 20.35
N PHE A 117 -21.51 -3.90 20.95
CA PHE A 117 -20.98 -4.17 22.28
C PHE A 117 -22.10 -3.99 23.32
N ALA A 118 -22.29 -5.00 24.17
CA ALA A 118 -23.34 -5.03 25.20
C ALA A 118 -23.30 -3.85 26.20
N ASN A 119 -22.24 -3.03 26.20
CA ASN A 119 -22.01 -1.98 27.20
C ASN A 119 -21.94 -0.55 26.64
N GLY A 120 -22.42 -0.28 25.41
CA GLY A 120 -22.44 1.09 24.88
C GLY A 120 -21.05 1.70 24.64
N ASN A 121 -20.00 0.87 24.61
CA ASN A 121 -18.65 1.32 24.28
C ASN A 121 -18.58 1.61 22.78
N ARG A 122 -18.17 2.85 22.47
CA ARG A 122 -18.00 3.38 21.11
C ARG A 122 -16.90 2.60 20.38
N VAL A 123 -17.20 2.04 19.22
CA VAL A 123 -16.22 1.32 18.38
C VAL A 123 -15.71 2.27 17.31
N SER A 124 -14.40 2.51 17.30
CA SER A 124 -13.72 3.21 16.21
C SER A 124 -13.18 2.18 15.22
N MET A 125 -13.93 1.92 14.15
CA MET A 125 -13.48 1.05 13.07
C MET A 125 -12.61 1.82 12.06
N LEU A 126 -11.62 1.14 11.50
CA LEU A 126 -10.78 1.67 10.44
C LEU A 126 -10.96 0.78 9.21
N PHE A 127 -11.51 1.36 8.14
CA PHE A 127 -11.75 0.67 6.88
C PHE A 127 -10.58 0.90 5.95
N TRP A 128 -10.05 -0.19 5.39
CA TRP A 128 -8.93 -0.18 4.44
C TRP A 128 -9.40 -0.76 3.12
N PHE A 129 -9.16 0.01 2.06
CA PHE A 129 -9.49 -0.35 0.70
C PHE A 129 -8.25 -0.12 -0.17
N TRP A 130 -7.91 -1.08 -1.01
CA TRP A 130 -6.84 -0.91 -1.99
C TRP A 130 -7.27 -1.50 -3.31
N THR A 131 -6.80 -0.89 -4.38
CA THR A 131 -7.09 -1.38 -5.72
C THR A 131 -5.82 -1.60 -6.51
N ALA A 132 -5.87 -2.61 -7.36
CA ALA A 132 -4.84 -2.85 -8.36
C ALA A 132 -5.13 -1.99 -9.58
N ASP A 133 -4.16 -1.16 -9.98
CA ASP A 133 -4.10 -0.52 -11.31
C ASP A 133 -5.19 0.53 -11.62
N LEU A 134 -6.01 0.92 -10.64
CA LEU A 134 -6.98 2.03 -10.78
C LEU A 134 -6.28 3.38 -10.96
N PHE A 135 -5.19 3.59 -10.23
CA PHE A 135 -4.49 4.86 -10.15
C PHE A 135 -3.29 4.88 -11.10
N LYS A 136 -3.11 6.00 -11.79
CA LYS A 136 -1.97 6.28 -12.66
C LYS A 136 -1.06 7.31 -12.01
N TYR A 137 0.25 7.21 -12.27
CA TYR A 137 1.22 8.21 -11.83
C TYR A 137 0.86 9.59 -12.37
N GLU A 138 1.17 10.65 -11.60
CA GLU A 138 0.99 12.07 -11.96
C GLU A 138 -0.45 12.55 -12.22
N HIS A 139 -1.41 11.63 -12.32
CA HIS A 139 -2.83 11.92 -12.41
C HIS A 139 -3.36 12.43 -11.07
N THR A 140 -4.45 13.20 -11.13
CA THR A 140 -5.13 13.78 -9.97
C THR A 140 -6.51 13.16 -9.87
N TYR A 141 -6.80 12.59 -8.71
CA TYR A 141 -8.05 11.89 -8.47
C TYR A 141 -8.90 12.67 -7.48
N HIS A 142 -10.18 12.78 -7.81
CA HIS A 142 -11.23 13.19 -6.88
C HIS A 142 -11.89 11.91 -6.35
N VAL A 143 -11.71 11.63 -5.06
CA VAL A 143 -12.27 10.45 -4.41
C VAL A 143 -13.34 10.88 -3.42
N GLN A 144 -14.57 10.49 -3.69
CA GLN A 144 -15.74 10.77 -2.86
C GLN A 144 -16.16 9.51 -2.11
N LEU A 145 -16.40 9.62 -0.82
CA LEU A 145 -16.91 8.56 0.03
C LEU A 145 -18.26 8.97 0.63
N SER A 146 -19.24 8.10 0.44
CA SER A 146 -20.59 8.22 0.99
C SER A 146 -20.89 7.02 1.87
N SER A 147 -21.67 7.19 2.92
CA SER A 147 -22.23 6.06 3.66
C SER A 147 -23.44 5.45 2.95
N LEU A 148 -23.76 4.20 3.29
CA LEU A 148 -24.98 3.51 2.90
C LEU A 148 -25.80 3.17 4.16
N PRO A 149 -27.06 3.61 4.25
CA PRO A 149 -27.71 4.59 3.37
C PRO A 149 -27.03 5.98 3.48
N ALA A 150 -27.35 6.88 2.55
CA ALA A 150 -26.73 8.19 2.49
C ALA A 150 -26.89 8.95 3.80
N SER A 151 -25.80 9.60 4.22
CA SER A 151 -25.84 10.50 5.35
C SER A 151 -26.55 11.79 4.99
N THR A 152 -27.39 12.29 5.89
CA THR A 152 -27.95 13.65 5.84
C THR A 152 -26.87 14.73 5.84
N LEU A 153 -25.68 14.39 6.35
CA LEU A 153 -24.51 15.28 6.44
C LEU A 153 -23.68 15.27 5.15
N GLY A 154 -24.09 14.48 4.15
CA GLY A 154 -23.47 14.42 2.83
C GLY A 154 -22.30 13.44 2.74
N SER A 155 -21.57 13.54 1.64
CA SER A 155 -20.38 12.76 1.34
C SER A 155 -19.12 13.53 1.68
N ILE A 156 -18.04 12.83 2.02
CA ILE A 156 -16.71 13.44 2.11
C ILE A 156 -15.95 13.22 0.81
N PHE A 157 -14.96 14.06 0.54
CA PHE A 157 -14.07 13.85 -0.59
C PHE A 157 -12.65 14.27 -0.28
N VAL A 158 -11.72 13.70 -1.04
CA VAL A 158 -10.31 14.09 -1.07
C VAL A 158 -9.89 14.23 -2.52
N GLU A 159 -9.11 15.29 -2.79
CA GLU A 159 -8.45 15.45 -4.07
C GLU A 159 -6.94 15.28 -3.87
N GLN A 160 -6.34 14.37 -4.63
CA GLN A 160 -4.92 14.06 -4.48
C GLN A 160 -4.28 13.73 -5.81
N ARG A 161 -3.12 14.36 -6.06
CA ARG A 161 -2.22 14.00 -7.15
C ARG A 161 -1.37 12.80 -6.74
N MET A 162 -1.33 11.81 -7.61
CA MET A 162 -0.48 10.62 -7.50
C MET A 162 1.00 11.00 -7.68
N PRO A 163 1.93 10.25 -7.07
CA PRO A 163 3.35 10.56 -7.13
C PRO A 163 3.86 10.57 -8.57
N ASP A 164 5.01 11.21 -8.76
CA ASP A 164 5.70 11.23 -10.05
C ASP A 164 6.28 9.83 -10.36
N HIS A 165 6.29 9.42 -11.64
CA HIS A 165 6.82 8.12 -12.03
C HIS A 165 8.35 8.10 -11.79
N PRO A 166 8.92 7.08 -11.12
CA PRO A 166 10.35 7.07 -10.80
C PRO A 166 11.29 7.22 -12.00
N ASP A 167 10.95 6.59 -13.14
CA ASP A 167 11.73 6.72 -14.39
C ASP A 167 11.62 8.09 -15.07
N ALA A 168 10.63 8.93 -14.71
CA ALA A 168 10.51 10.29 -15.24
C ALA A 168 11.38 11.28 -14.48
N LEU A 169 12.00 10.86 -13.38
CA LEU A 169 12.85 11.71 -12.56
C LEU A 169 14.21 11.91 -13.24
N PRO A 170 14.78 13.12 -13.18
CA PRO A 170 16.08 13.39 -13.77
C PRO A 170 17.14 12.52 -13.11
N VAL A 171 17.83 11.72 -13.93
CA VAL A 171 19.07 11.04 -13.52
C VAL A 171 20.13 12.13 -13.42
N SER A 172 20.69 12.35 -12.23
CA SER A 172 21.86 13.24 -12.10
C SER A 172 23.01 12.67 -12.92
N SER A 173 23.30 13.30 -14.04
CA SER A 173 24.50 13.06 -14.84
C SER A 173 25.67 13.83 -14.25
N ASP A 174 26.69 13.10 -13.79
CA ASP A 174 28.12 13.44 -13.74
C ASP A 174 28.63 14.76 -13.12
N ASN A 175 27.80 15.70 -12.64
CA ASN A 175 28.24 16.90 -11.94
C ASN A 175 27.24 17.26 -10.83
N GLY A 176 27.65 17.10 -9.56
CA GLY A 176 26.79 17.20 -8.36
C GLY A 176 25.92 18.46 -8.27
N LEU A 177 24.74 18.44 -7.65
CA LEU A 177 24.11 17.47 -6.74
C LEU A 177 22.61 17.34 -7.12
N PRO A 178 22.00 16.14 -7.19
CA PRO A 178 20.56 15.99 -7.42
C PRO A 178 19.72 16.53 -6.25
N CYS A 179 20.33 16.65 -5.09
CA CYS A 179 19.66 16.98 -3.85
C CYS A 179 19.81 18.46 -3.57
N SER A 180 18.71 19.20 -3.78
CA SER A 180 18.55 20.49 -3.11
C SER A 180 18.60 20.29 -1.59
N VAL A 181 18.53 21.37 -0.82
CA VAL A 181 18.45 21.33 0.65
C VAL A 181 17.34 20.38 1.17
N SER A 182 16.37 20.01 0.32
CA SER A 182 15.38 18.96 0.57
C SER A 182 15.34 17.89 -0.53
N GLY A 183 15.12 16.62 -0.14
CA GLY A 183 14.86 15.51 -1.06
C GLY A 183 13.50 15.61 -1.79
N HIS A 184 13.26 14.70 -2.74
CA HIS A 184 12.02 14.69 -3.53
C HIS A 184 10.78 14.59 -2.64
N ARG A 185 9.71 15.33 -2.98
CA ARG A 185 8.47 15.37 -2.19
C ARG A 185 7.84 13.99 -1.97
N ASP A 186 7.97 13.10 -2.96
CA ASP A 186 7.42 11.74 -2.94
C ASP A 186 8.39 10.69 -2.37
N ALA A 187 9.57 11.08 -1.87
CA ALA A 187 10.55 10.12 -1.34
C ALA A 187 9.98 9.25 -0.21
N HIS A 188 9.14 9.84 0.66
CA HIS A 188 8.46 9.13 1.76
C HIS A 188 7.49 8.03 1.30
N ARG A 189 7.17 7.96 0.00
CA ARG A 189 6.25 6.98 -0.60
C ARG A 189 6.99 5.78 -1.18
N TRP A 190 8.32 5.81 -1.20
CA TRP A 190 9.14 4.74 -1.73
C TRP A 190 9.05 3.48 -0.87
N VAL A 191 8.82 2.34 -1.53
CA VAL A 191 8.86 1.03 -0.91
C VAL A 191 9.83 0.16 -1.71
N THR A 192 11.00 -0.08 -1.10
CA THR A 192 12.04 -0.94 -1.66
C THR A 192 11.61 -2.41 -1.69
N ALA A 193 12.36 -3.22 -2.43
CA ALA A 193 12.22 -4.66 -2.46
C ALA A 193 13.60 -5.32 -2.47
N PHE A 194 13.67 -6.53 -1.92
CA PHE A 194 14.84 -7.38 -2.04
C PHE A 194 14.86 -8.03 -3.44
N ARG A 195 15.97 -7.83 -4.16
CA ARG A 195 16.27 -8.55 -5.40
C ARG A 195 16.76 -9.96 -5.09
N LEU A 196 17.59 -10.11 -4.05
CA LEU A 196 18.15 -11.39 -3.63
C LEU A 196 18.12 -11.51 -2.10
N VAL A 197 17.71 -12.68 -1.61
CA VAL A 197 17.90 -13.09 -0.22
C VAL A 197 18.48 -14.50 -0.23
N HIS A 198 19.77 -14.63 0.05
CA HIS A 198 20.48 -15.90 0.01
C HIS A 198 20.85 -16.35 1.42
N LYS A 199 20.17 -17.39 1.89
CA LYS A 199 20.44 -18.02 3.19
C LYS A 199 21.62 -18.98 3.04
N LYS A 200 22.63 -18.85 3.91
CA LYS A 200 23.81 -19.71 3.96
C LYS A 200 23.92 -20.38 5.34
N PRO A 201 23.17 -21.47 5.60
CA PRO A 201 23.08 -22.08 6.92
C PRO A 201 24.44 -22.52 7.49
N TRP A 202 25.31 -23.09 6.66
CA TRP A 202 26.64 -23.55 7.07
C TRP A 202 27.57 -22.41 7.51
N GLN A 203 27.41 -21.23 6.92
CA GLN A 203 28.18 -20.03 7.25
C GLN A 203 27.48 -19.17 8.32
N ARG A 204 26.28 -19.60 8.79
CA ARG A 204 25.42 -18.81 9.67
C ARG A 204 25.24 -17.38 9.15
N ALA A 205 24.99 -17.26 7.85
CA ALA A 205 24.90 -15.97 7.18
C ALA A 205 23.64 -15.85 6.32
N ILE A 206 23.15 -14.62 6.18
CA ILE A 206 22.09 -14.28 5.23
C ILE A 206 22.58 -13.08 4.42
N ASP A 207 22.84 -13.30 3.13
CA ASP A 207 23.16 -12.22 2.21
C ASP A 207 21.88 -11.64 1.64
N VAL A 208 21.82 -10.31 1.55
CA VAL A 208 20.72 -9.59 0.96
C VAL A 208 21.22 -8.59 -0.07
N GLU A 209 20.44 -8.46 -1.13
CA GLU A 209 20.55 -7.40 -2.12
C GLU A 209 19.19 -6.73 -2.25
N PHE A 210 19.13 -5.42 -2.06
CA PHE A 210 17.91 -4.62 -2.19
C PHE A 210 18.07 -3.56 -3.26
N ILE A 211 16.93 -3.12 -3.79
CA ILE A 211 16.87 -2.08 -4.83
C ILE A 211 16.70 -0.72 -4.13
N ALA A 212 17.70 0.14 -4.25
CA ALA A 212 17.66 1.47 -3.67
C ALA A 212 16.69 2.39 -4.45
N ALA A 213 16.25 3.45 -3.81
CA ALA A 213 15.45 4.49 -4.45
C ALA A 213 16.24 5.17 -5.58
N PRO A 214 15.54 5.74 -6.58
CA PRO A 214 16.18 6.60 -7.57
C PRO A 214 16.98 7.72 -6.89
N PRO A 215 18.14 8.12 -7.43
CA PRO A 215 19.00 9.13 -6.80
C PRO A 215 18.30 10.48 -6.58
N ALA A 216 17.29 10.81 -7.40
CA ALA A 216 16.46 12.01 -7.22
C ALA A 216 15.72 12.05 -5.86
N TYR A 217 15.51 10.89 -5.19
CA TYR A 217 14.86 10.84 -3.88
C TYR A 217 15.78 11.19 -2.72
N CYS A 218 17.10 11.24 -2.92
CA CYS A 218 18.06 11.77 -1.94
C CYS A 218 18.09 11.04 -0.59
N PHE A 219 17.94 9.72 -0.61
CA PHE A 219 18.21 8.92 0.59
C PHE A 219 19.71 8.91 0.89
N GLU A 220 20.09 9.24 2.12
CA GLU A 220 21.49 9.21 2.58
C GLU A 220 21.95 7.80 2.95
N ALA A 221 21.03 6.98 3.47
CA ALA A 221 21.31 5.62 3.89
C ALA A 221 20.03 4.77 3.95
N TYR A 222 20.25 3.45 4.02
CA TYR A 222 19.22 2.44 4.17
C TYR A 222 19.51 1.64 5.44
N GLU A 223 18.51 1.48 6.30
CA GLU A 223 18.62 0.61 7.45
C GLU A 223 18.04 -0.76 7.09
N LEU A 224 18.83 -1.81 7.30
CA LEU A 224 18.37 -3.20 7.20
C LEU A 224 18.27 -3.79 8.59
N ARG A 225 17.16 -4.46 8.87
CA ARG A 225 16.88 -5.08 10.17
C ARG A 225 16.57 -6.55 9.98
N LEU A 226 17.30 -7.40 10.69
CA LEU A 226 16.94 -8.80 10.86
C LEU A 226 16.06 -8.91 12.11
N ILE A 227 14.83 -9.37 11.91
CA ILE A 227 13.78 -9.39 12.94
C ILE A 227 13.39 -10.85 13.19
N HIS A 228 13.55 -11.32 14.42
CA HIS A 228 13.11 -12.65 14.82
C HIS A 228 11.57 -12.74 14.87
N GLU A 229 11.01 -13.94 14.76
CA GLU A 229 9.56 -14.18 14.83
C GLU A 229 8.89 -13.57 16.08
N SER A 230 9.63 -13.50 17.19
CA SER A 230 9.21 -12.80 18.42
C SER A 230 9.15 -11.27 18.31
N LYS A 231 9.32 -10.70 17.11
CA LYS A 231 9.35 -9.27 16.79
C LYS A 231 10.53 -8.48 17.37
N ASN A 232 11.57 -9.16 17.83
CA ASN A 232 12.79 -8.53 18.29
C ASN A 232 13.74 -8.30 17.13
N ILE A 233 14.29 -7.10 16.98
CA ILE A 233 15.41 -6.82 16.07
C ILE A 233 16.64 -7.49 16.68
N VAL A 234 17.20 -8.49 15.99
CA VAL A 234 18.37 -9.23 16.46
C VAL A 234 19.67 -8.68 15.88
N GLN A 235 19.61 -8.09 14.69
CA GLN A 235 20.70 -7.39 14.04
C GLN A 235 20.16 -6.23 13.22
N SER A 236 20.93 -5.16 13.11
CA SER A 236 20.63 -4.02 12.24
C SER A 236 21.91 -3.46 11.64
N ALA A 237 21.83 -2.97 10.41
CA ALA A 237 22.93 -2.31 9.75
C ALA A 237 22.44 -1.11 8.94
N VAL A 238 23.31 -0.11 8.82
CA VAL A 238 23.07 1.07 7.99
C VAL A 238 23.99 0.98 6.78
N VAL A 239 23.41 0.91 5.59
CA VAL A 239 24.10 0.91 4.30
C VAL A 239 24.03 2.32 3.74
N SER A 240 25.18 3.00 3.66
CA SER A 240 25.27 4.35 3.08
C SER A 240 24.91 4.33 1.61
N ALA A 241 24.22 5.36 1.13
CA ALA A 241 23.92 5.54 -0.28
C ALA A 241 25.18 5.63 -1.16
N ASP A 242 26.30 6.12 -0.61
CA ASP A 242 27.58 6.20 -1.31
C ASP A 242 28.20 4.81 -1.56
N SER A 243 27.77 3.79 -0.81
CA SER A 243 28.27 2.41 -0.93
C SER A 243 27.46 1.55 -1.90
N LEU A 244 26.44 2.12 -2.54
CA LEU A 244 25.57 1.40 -3.47
C LEU A 244 26.30 1.06 -4.78
N THR A 245 25.98 -0.12 -5.32
CA THR A 245 26.47 -0.54 -6.64
C THR A 245 25.46 -0.16 -7.71
N TRP A 246 25.92 0.51 -8.76
CA TRP A 246 25.07 0.98 -9.86
C TRP A 246 25.19 0.04 -11.06
N GLU A 247 24.04 -0.37 -11.62
CA GLU A 247 23.96 -1.10 -12.88
C GLU A 247 23.14 -0.28 -13.88
N THR A 248 23.64 -0.19 -15.12
CA THR A 248 22.89 0.41 -16.23
C THR A 248 22.16 -0.68 -17.00
N MET A 249 20.83 -0.58 -17.08
CA MET A 249 19.96 -1.54 -17.78
C MET A 249 18.90 -0.78 -18.57
N ASP A 250 18.79 -1.05 -19.88
CA ASP A 250 17.86 -0.36 -20.79
C ASP A 250 17.86 1.17 -20.64
N ASN A 251 19.06 1.76 -20.59
CA ASN A 251 19.27 3.20 -20.40
C ASN A 251 18.75 3.77 -19.05
N ARG A 252 18.44 2.89 -18.08
CA ARG A 252 18.09 3.24 -16.70
C ARG A 252 19.26 2.94 -15.76
N PHE A 253 19.47 3.79 -14.78
CA PHE A 253 20.45 3.61 -13.71
C PHE A 253 19.75 3.05 -12.47
N ILE A 254 20.16 1.86 -12.05
CA ILE A 254 19.55 1.19 -10.90
C ILE A 254 20.63 0.96 -9.86
N ALA A 255 20.38 1.45 -8.65
CA ALA A 255 21.25 1.27 -7.51
C ALA A 255 20.81 0.06 -6.69
N TYR A 256 21.79 -0.74 -6.29
CA TYR A 256 21.60 -1.90 -5.43
C TYR A 256 22.46 -1.74 -4.17
N GLY A 257 21.86 -2.04 -3.02
CA GLY A 257 22.59 -2.16 -1.77
C GLY A 257 22.75 -3.62 -1.39
N LYS A 258 23.94 -3.97 -0.86
CA LYS A 258 24.31 -5.32 -0.47
C LYS A 258 24.70 -5.34 0.99
N TYR A 259 24.26 -6.36 1.71
CA TYR A 259 24.65 -6.57 3.10
C TYR A 259 24.62 -8.05 3.45
N SER A 260 25.49 -8.47 4.37
CA SER A 260 25.53 -9.83 4.90
C SER A 260 25.30 -9.78 6.40
N PHE A 261 24.19 -10.37 6.86
CA PHE A 261 23.99 -10.67 8.27
C PHE A 261 24.84 -11.89 8.61
N GLU A 262 25.77 -11.75 9.56
CA GLU A 262 26.69 -12.82 9.96
C GLU A 262 26.33 -13.37 11.34
N ASN A 263 26.81 -14.58 11.66
CA ASN A 263 26.56 -15.25 12.95
C ASN A 263 25.07 -15.37 13.31
N VAL A 264 24.21 -15.55 12.30
CA VAL A 264 22.76 -15.69 12.46
C VAL A 264 22.44 -17.05 13.09
N GLU A 265 21.72 -17.02 14.21
CA GLU A 265 21.26 -18.23 14.89
C GLU A 265 20.14 -18.93 14.10
N PRO A 266 19.99 -20.27 14.18
CA PRO A 266 18.86 -20.96 13.58
C PRO A 266 17.51 -20.42 14.09
N GLY A 267 16.60 -20.07 13.19
CA GLY A 267 15.29 -19.54 13.57
C GLY A 267 14.49 -18.98 12.39
N ASN A 268 13.29 -18.50 12.69
CA ASN A 268 12.42 -17.82 11.74
C ASN A 268 12.65 -16.31 11.83
N TYR A 269 12.98 -15.71 10.68
CA TYR A 269 13.30 -14.30 10.59
C TYR A 269 12.52 -13.61 9.47
N ARG A 270 12.34 -12.31 9.66
CA ARG A 270 11.89 -11.35 8.66
C ARG A 270 13.00 -10.33 8.45
N ILE A 271 13.06 -9.76 7.26
CA ILE A 271 13.98 -8.68 6.94
C ILE A 271 13.13 -7.44 6.67
N GLY A 272 13.44 -6.38 7.41
CA GLY A 272 12.82 -5.07 7.29
C GLY A 272 13.82 -4.04 6.79
#